data_AF-A0A9D9BK34-F1
#
_entry.id   AF-A0A9D9BK34-F1
#
_cell.length_a   1.000
_cell.length_b   1.000
_cell.length_c   1.000
_cell.angle_alpha   90.00
_cell.angle_beta   90.00
_cell.angle_gamma   90.00
#
_symmetry.space_group_name_H-M   'P 1'
#
loop_
_entity.id
_entity.type
_entity.pdbx_description
1 polymer ?
#
loop_
_entity_poly.entity_id
_entity_poly.type
_entity_poly.pdbx_seq_one_letter_code
_entity_poly.pdbx_strand_id
1 'polypeptide(L)'
;AIAESAPSDAHGLAGYIIGPEGSKAFKIKRRDRFDATDAVFLANGDLVLMERRFNLRDLIGLRLRRFKGADITPGAVLDGEVLLEADFDFQIDNMEAISAHQNEAGDTILTLLSDNNRSILQRTVFLRFRLEE
;
A
#
# COMPACT_ATOMS: atom_id res chain seq x y z
N ALA A 1 11.82 -3.20 -1.68
CA ALA A 1 10.95 -4.33 -1.31
C ALA A 1 10.39 -4.11 0.09
N ILE A 2 9.15 -4.49 0.35
CA ILE A 2 8.48 -4.40 1.66
C ILE A 2 7.86 -5.76 1.96
N ALA A 3 7.98 -6.24 3.20
CA ALA A 3 7.35 -7.48 3.62
C ALA A 3 5.83 -7.30 3.78
N GLU A 4 5.07 -8.31 3.35
CA GLU A 4 3.59 -8.33 3.47
C GLU A 4 3.15 -8.13 4.93
N SER A 5 3.71 -8.92 5.83
CA SER A 5 3.34 -8.95 7.25
C SER A 5 4.55 -8.83 8.18
N ALA A 6 4.26 -8.66 9.47
CA ALA A 6 5.24 -8.63 10.55
C ALA A 6 4.98 -9.78 11.55
N PRO A 7 5.98 -10.22 12.34
CA PRO A 7 5.82 -11.32 13.29
C PRO A 7 4.72 -11.12 14.33
N SER A 8 4.41 -9.86 14.67
CA SER A 8 3.29 -9.50 15.54
C SER A 8 2.89 -8.03 15.34
N ASP A 9 1.79 -7.61 15.94
CA ASP A 9 1.31 -6.22 15.90
C ASP A 9 2.26 -5.20 16.54
N ALA A 10 3.10 -5.64 17.48
CA ALA A 10 4.16 -4.81 18.07
C ALA A 10 5.33 -4.50 17.10
N HIS A 11 5.41 -5.20 15.97
CA HIS A 11 6.49 -5.05 15.00
C HIS A 11 6.04 -4.23 13.78
N GLY A 12 6.94 -3.39 13.26
CA GLY A 12 6.78 -2.76 11.95
C GLY A 12 7.06 -3.73 10.81
N LEU A 13 6.56 -3.42 9.61
CA LEU A 13 6.86 -4.17 8.39
C LEU A 13 8.32 -3.93 8.00
N ALA A 14 9.03 -4.99 7.64
CA ALA A 14 10.40 -4.90 7.17
C ALA A 14 10.45 -4.34 5.74
N GLY A 15 11.30 -3.35 5.51
CA GLY A 15 11.58 -2.79 4.18
C GLY A 15 13.05 -2.95 3.82
N TYR A 16 13.34 -3.08 2.53
CA TYR A 16 14.70 -3.22 2.00
C TYR A 16 14.90 -2.33 0.77
N ILE A 17 15.93 -1.49 0.83
CA ILE A 17 16.53 -0.81 -0.31
C ILE A 17 17.54 -1.78 -0.90
N ILE A 18 17.35 -2.20 -2.14
CA ILE A 18 18.17 -3.22 -2.81
C ILE A 18 18.98 -2.52 -3.91
N GLY A 19 20.31 -2.65 -3.85
CA GLY A 19 21.22 -2.08 -4.83
C GLY A 19 22.43 -2.97 -5.08
N PRO A 20 23.38 -2.53 -5.92
CA PRO A 20 24.56 -3.32 -6.30
C PRO A 20 25.46 -3.67 -5.09
N GLU A 21 25.51 -2.80 -4.08
CA GLU A 21 26.29 -3.00 -2.84
C GLU A 21 25.55 -3.84 -1.77
N GLY A 22 24.47 -4.51 -2.16
CA GLY A 22 23.62 -5.32 -1.30
C GLY A 22 22.34 -4.61 -0.84
N SER A 23 21.72 -5.15 0.21
CA SER A 23 20.46 -4.64 0.76
C SER A 23 20.66 -3.87 2.05
N LYS A 24 19.93 -2.77 2.20
CA LYS A 24 19.86 -1.97 3.44
C LYS A 24 18.42 -1.94 3.94
N ALA A 25 18.25 -2.20 5.24
CA ALA A 25 16.92 -2.30 5.84
C ALA A 25 16.37 -0.94 6.25
N PHE A 26 15.05 -0.79 6.18
CA PHE A 26 14.24 0.23 6.84
C PHE A 26 12.98 -0.44 7.42
N LYS A 27 12.13 0.31 8.12
CA LYS A 27 10.86 -0.21 8.65
C LYS A 27 9.71 0.71 8.30
N ILE A 28 8.54 0.12 8.08
CA ILE A 28 7.27 0.84 8.04
C ILE A 28 6.55 0.56 9.36
N LYS A 29 6.15 1.62 10.05
CA LYS A 29 5.33 1.50 11.26
C LYS A 29 3.99 0.88 10.87
N ARG A 30 3.67 -0.24 11.50
CA ARG A 30 2.41 -0.95 11.30
C ARG A 30 1.35 -0.31 12.19
N ARG A 31 0.15 -0.13 11.64
CA ARG A 31 -1.02 0.42 12.36
C ARG A 31 -2.24 -0.44 12.06
N ASP A 32 -3.05 -0.67 13.08
CA ASP A 32 -4.40 -1.24 12.98
C ASP A 32 -4.49 -2.59 12.26
N ARG A 33 -3.43 -3.40 12.37
CA ARG A 33 -3.33 -4.76 11.78
C ARG A 33 -3.45 -4.80 10.24
N PHE A 34 -3.11 -3.69 9.59
CA PHE A 34 -2.92 -3.69 8.15
C PHE A 34 -1.60 -4.35 7.76
N ASP A 35 -1.65 -5.11 6.67
CA ASP A 35 -0.53 -5.75 6.01
C ASP A 35 -0.35 -5.12 4.61
N ALA A 36 0.89 -5.04 4.14
CA ALA A 36 1.19 -4.49 2.81
C ALA A 36 0.79 -5.48 1.72
N THR A 37 0.17 -5.02 0.63
CA THR A 37 -0.18 -5.87 -0.52
C THR A 37 0.64 -5.53 -1.74
N ASP A 38 0.67 -4.25 -2.11
CA ASP A 38 1.42 -3.76 -3.25
C ASP A 38 1.86 -2.30 -3.05
N ALA A 39 2.80 -1.81 -3.84
CA ALA A 39 3.27 -0.44 -3.75
C ALA A 39 3.71 0.11 -5.10
N VAL A 40 3.56 1.42 -5.28
CA VAL A 40 3.96 2.12 -6.51
C VAL A 40 4.69 3.43 -6.20
N PHE A 41 5.75 3.70 -6.94
CA PHE A 41 6.40 5.02 -6.92
C PHE A 41 5.66 5.99 -7.82
N LEU A 42 5.42 7.19 -7.32
CA LEU A 42 4.91 8.33 -8.08
C LEU A 42 6.03 8.99 -8.88
N ALA A 43 5.68 9.83 -9.85
CA ALA A 43 6.64 10.53 -10.70
C ALA A 43 7.62 11.43 -9.93
N ASN A 44 7.19 11.95 -8.76
CA ASN A 44 8.04 12.76 -7.88
C ASN A 44 8.97 11.92 -6.96
N GLY A 45 8.91 10.59 -7.06
CA GLY A 45 9.71 9.67 -6.26
C GLY A 45 9.08 9.25 -4.92
N ASP A 46 7.90 9.77 -4.57
CA ASP A 46 7.18 9.30 -3.38
C ASP A 46 6.63 7.89 -3.58
N LEU A 47 6.53 7.13 -2.50
CA LEU A 47 5.98 5.79 -2.51
C LEU A 47 4.55 5.80 -1.99
N VAL A 48 3.61 5.21 -2.74
CA VAL A 48 2.28 4.86 -2.25
C VAL A 48 2.27 3.37 -1.94
N LEU A 49 2.03 3.03 -0.68
CA LEU A 49 1.81 1.65 -0.23
C LEU A 49 0.31 1.39 -0.15
N MET A 50 -0.13 0.32 -0.80
CA MET A 50 -1.44 -0.25 -0.58
C MET A 50 -1.35 -1.31 0.53
N GLU A 51 -2.28 -1.23 1.46
CA GLU A 51 -2.38 -2.14 2.58
C GLU A 51 -3.79 -2.71 2.66
N ARG A 52 -3.89 -3.97 3.05
CA ARG A 52 -5.16 -4.62 3.34
C ARG A 52 -5.23 -5.10 4.77
N ARG A 53 -6.45 -5.20 5.27
CA ARG A 53 -6.76 -5.88 6.52
C ARG A 53 -7.87 -6.87 6.25
N PHE A 54 -7.71 -8.10 6.68
CA PHE A 54 -8.78 -9.09 6.67
C PHE A 54 -8.64 -9.99 7.89
N ASN A 55 -9.53 -9.82 8.86
CA ASN A 55 -9.63 -10.71 10.00
C ASN A 55 -11.05 -10.67 10.60
N LEU A 56 -11.38 -11.66 11.44
CA LEU A 56 -12.72 -11.78 12.02
C LEU A 56 -13.11 -10.60 12.92
N ARG A 57 -12.15 -9.87 13.49
CA ARG A 57 -12.39 -8.76 14.41
C ARG A 57 -12.63 -7.43 13.69
N ASP A 58 -11.86 -7.15 12.64
CA ASP A 58 -11.83 -5.86 11.97
C ASP A 58 -12.40 -5.88 10.56
N LEU A 59 -12.85 -7.05 10.09
CA LEU A 59 -13.39 -7.28 8.76
C LEU A 59 -12.41 -6.86 7.66
N ILE A 60 -12.91 -6.59 6.44
CA ILE A 60 -12.08 -6.09 5.33
C ILE A 60 -11.81 -4.60 5.53
N GLY A 61 -10.57 -4.21 5.27
CA GLY A 61 -10.18 -2.81 5.10
C GLY A 61 -9.14 -2.66 4.00
N LEU A 62 -9.16 -1.50 3.34
CA LEU A 62 -8.16 -1.01 2.41
C LEU A 62 -7.57 0.28 2.98
N ARG A 63 -6.24 0.44 2.90
CA ARG A 63 -5.58 1.71 3.19
C ARG A 63 -4.52 2.03 2.15
N LEU A 64 -4.46 3.29 1.75
CA LEU A 64 -3.36 3.84 0.96
C LEU A 64 -2.54 4.78 1.85
N ARG A 65 -1.24 4.55 1.93
CA ARG A 65 -0.31 5.45 2.62
C ARG A 65 0.75 6.00 1.68
N ARG A 66 0.99 7.31 1.75
CA ARG A 66 2.07 8.00 1.04
C ARG A 66 3.28 8.17 1.94
N PHE A 67 4.46 7.89 1.39
CA PHE A 67 5.74 8.08 2.04
C PHE A 67 6.61 8.95 1.14
N LYS A 68 7.26 9.96 1.71
CA LYS A 68 8.21 10.77 0.96
C LYS A 68 9.37 9.90 0.52
N GLY A 69 9.69 9.90 -0.77
CA GLY A 69 10.76 9.05 -1.31
C GLY A 69 12.11 9.33 -0.63
N ALA A 70 12.38 10.60 -0.35
CA ALA A 70 13.60 11.06 0.31
C ALA A 70 13.77 10.55 1.74
N ASP A 71 12.68 10.14 2.42
CA ASP A 71 12.74 9.63 3.78
C ASP A 71 13.09 8.13 3.82
N ILE A 72 12.99 7.42 2.68
CA ILE A 72 13.32 6.00 2.55
C ILE A 72 14.84 5.82 2.56
N THR A 73 15.39 5.80 3.76
CA THR A 73 16.84 5.70 4.00
C THR A 73 17.16 4.53 4.93
N PRO A 74 18.41 4.00 4.89
CA PRO A 74 18.82 2.92 5.77
C PRO A 74 18.56 3.24 7.26
N GLY A 75 17.87 2.34 7.95
CA GLY A 75 17.52 2.47 9.37
C GLY A 75 16.28 3.32 9.67
N ALA A 76 15.66 3.95 8.67
CA ALA A 76 14.46 4.77 8.88
C ALA A 76 13.27 3.95 9.40
N VAL A 77 12.42 4.58 10.21
CA VAL A 77 11.10 4.07 10.62
C VAL A 77 10.05 5.03 10.11
N LEU A 78 9.32 4.61 9.08
CA LEU A 78 8.41 5.45 8.32
C LEU A 78 6.97 5.26 8.79
N ASP A 79 6.24 6.34 9.03
CA ASP A 79 4.82 6.28 9.41
C ASP A 79 3.87 6.56 8.24
N GLY A 80 4.25 7.48 7.36
CA GLY A 80 3.48 7.82 6.16
C GLY A 80 2.21 8.61 6.45
N GLU A 81 1.69 9.25 5.41
CA GLU A 81 0.41 9.95 5.38
C GLU A 81 -0.69 9.01 4.90
N VAL A 82 -1.85 8.99 5.56
CA VAL A 82 -3.00 8.21 5.09
C VAL A 82 -3.72 9.03 4.02
N LEU A 83 -3.75 8.51 2.79
CA LEU A 83 -4.46 9.14 1.67
C LEU A 83 -5.92 8.69 1.59
N LEU A 84 -6.16 7.42 1.89
CA LEU A 84 -7.47 6.77 1.80
C LEU A 84 -7.50 5.65 2.83
N GLU A 85 -8.60 5.55 3.58
CA GLU A 85 -8.96 4.35 4.32
C GLU A 85 -10.43 4.03 4.01
N ALA A 86 -10.70 2.77 3.69
CA ALA A 86 -12.03 2.30 3.30
C ALA A 86 -12.30 0.92 3.90
N ASP A 87 -13.56 0.63 4.19
CA ASP A 87 -14.07 -0.64 4.67
C ASP A 87 -15.14 -1.20 3.71
N PHE A 88 -15.89 -2.22 4.17
CA PHE A 88 -16.93 -2.89 3.38
C PHE A 88 -18.11 -2.00 2.98
N ASP A 89 -18.30 -0.82 3.56
CA ASP A 89 -19.34 0.11 3.12
C ASP A 89 -18.98 0.78 1.77
N PHE A 90 -17.72 0.64 1.35
CA PHE A 90 -17.22 1.11 0.07
C PHE A 90 -17.07 -0.04 -0.95
N GLN A 91 -16.85 0.34 -2.21
CA GLN A 91 -16.67 -0.61 -3.31
C GLN A 91 -15.24 -1.18 -3.34
N ILE A 92 -14.82 -1.82 -2.25
CA ILE A 92 -13.54 -2.54 -2.14
C ILE A 92 -13.76 -4.06 -2.06
N ASP A 93 -12.68 -4.81 -2.25
CA ASP A 93 -12.63 -6.26 -2.08
C ASP A 93 -11.19 -6.64 -1.67
N ASN A 94 -10.73 -7.86 -1.98
CA ASN A 94 -9.34 -8.28 -1.79
C ASN A 94 -8.37 -7.55 -2.75
N MET A 95 -8.09 -6.27 -2.46
CA MET A 95 -7.22 -5.39 -3.26
C MET A 95 -5.76 -5.85 -3.18
N GLU A 96 -5.18 -6.22 -4.31
CA GLU A 96 -3.85 -6.87 -4.39
C GLU A 96 -2.90 -6.20 -5.40
N ALA A 97 -3.38 -5.23 -6.18
CA ALA A 97 -2.51 -4.49 -7.09
C ALA A 97 -2.80 -2.98 -7.09
N ILE A 98 -1.73 -2.20 -7.18
CA ILE A 98 -1.76 -0.74 -7.37
C ILE A 98 -0.81 -0.32 -8.48
N SER A 99 -1.25 0.64 -9.29
CA SER A 99 -0.43 1.29 -10.30
C SER A 99 -0.69 2.80 -10.32
N ALA A 100 0.29 3.57 -10.75
CA ALA A 100 0.20 5.01 -10.91
C ALA A 100 0.64 5.40 -12.32
N HIS A 101 -0.09 6.31 -12.95
CA HIS A 101 0.32 6.96 -14.20
C HIS A 101 -0.12 8.42 -14.21
N GLN A 102 0.49 9.22 -15.08
CA GLN A 102 0.00 10.55 -15.40
C GLN A 102 -0.90 10.47 -16.63
N ASN A 103 -2.05 11.15 -16.60
CA ASN A 103 -2.90 11.31 -17.77
C ASN A 103 -2.38 12.46 -18.67
N GLU A 104 -3.05 12.73 -19.80
CA GLU A 104 -2.67 13.82 -20.72
C GLU A 104 -2.77 15.23 -20.10
N ALA A 105 -3.57 15.39 -19.05
CA ALA A 105 -3.71 16.64 -18.30
C ALA A 105 -2.63 16.81 -17.21
N GLY A 106 -1.78 15.80 -17.00
CA GLY A 106 -0.75 15.79 -15.95
C GLY A 106 -1.24 15.33 -14.58
N ASP A 107 -2.51 14.95 -14.44
CA ASP A 107 -3.04 14.42 -13.18
C ASP A 107 -2.41 13.06 -12.86
N THR A 108 -2.09 12.83 -11.59
CA THR A 108 -1.67 11.51 -11.12
C THR A 108 -2.90 10.64 -10.88
N ILE A 109 -3.01 9.52 -11.60
CA ILE A 109 -4.10 8.56 -11.49
C ILE A 109 -3.60 7.28 -10.85
N LEU A 110 -4.17 6.95 -9.69
CA LEU A 110 -4.00 5.66 -9.03
C LEU A 110 -5.04 4.67 -9.56
N THR A 111 -4.57 3.52 -10.02
CA THR A 111 -5.41 2.39 -10.44
C THR A 111 -5.23 1.26 -9.43
N LEU A 112 -6.33 0.77 -8.87
CA LEU A 112 -6.34 -0.34 -7.92
C LEU A 112 -7.13 -1.50 -8.52
N LEU A 113 -6.69 -2.73 -8.25
CA LEU A 113 -7.34 -3.95 -8.71
C LEU A 113 -7.42 -4.98 -7.59
N SER A 114 -8.57 -5.65 -7.47
CA SER A 114 -8.73 -6.81 -6.59
C SER A 114 -8.47 -8.13 -7.29
N ASP A 115 -7.95 -9.09 -6.52
CA ASP A 115 -7.95 -10.50 -6.87
C ASP A 115 -9.17 -11.18 -6.23
N ASN A 116 -9.98 -11.87 -7.02
CA ASN A 116 -11.12 -12.61 -6.51
C ASN A 116 -10.75 -13.97 -5.89
N ASN A 117 -9.47 -14.36 -5.88
CA ASN A 117 -8.97 -15.66 -5.42
C ASN A 117 -9.72 -16.86 -6.01
N ARG A 118 -10.29 -16.72 -7.23
CA ARG A 118 -11.18 -17.73 -7.85
C ARG A 118 -12.44 -18.03 -7.03
N SER A 119 -12.83 -17.15 -6.12
CA SER A 119 -14.02 -17.24 -5.27
C SER A 119 -15.21 -16.55 -5.93
N ILE A 120 -16.40 -17.13 -5.78
CA ILE A 120 -17.67 -16.49 -6.18
C ILE A 120 -18.12 -15.40 -5.19
N LEU A 121 -17.52 -15.37 -3.99
CA LEU A 121 -17.87 -14.41 -2.94
C LEU A 121 -17.04 -13.12 -3.03
N GLN A 122 -15.89 -13.17 -3.71
CA GLN A 122 -15.03 -12.01 -3.93
C GLN A 122 -15.24 -11.48 -5.35
N ARG A 123 -15.25 -10.16 -5.48
CA ARG A 123 -15.47 -9.46 -6.73
C ARG A 123 -14.14 -9.08 -7.34
N THR A 124 -14.05 -9.12 -8.67
CA THR A 124 -13.02 -8.38 -9.41
C THR A 124 -13.46 -6.93 -9.56
N VAL A 125 -12.77 -6.03 -8.89
CA VAL A 125 -13.07 -4.60 -8.85
C VAL A 125 -11.87 -3.84 -9.40
N PHE A 126 -12.13 -2.90 -10.30
CA PHE A 126 -11.13 -2.02 -10.88
C PHE A 126 -11.51 -0.58 -10.51
N LEU A 127 -10.69 0.07 -9.70
CA LEU A 127 -10.93 1.43 -9.21
C LEU A 127 -9.88 2.39 -9.75
N ARG A 128 -10.29 3.60 -10.10
CA ARG A 128 -9.37 4.68 -10.47
C ARG A 128 -9.67 5.93 -9.65
N PHE A 129 -8.63 6.50 -9.08
CA PHE A 129 -8.69 7.74 -8.30
C PHE A 129 -7.72 8.75 -8.89
N ARG A 130 -8.14 10.00 -8.99
CA ARG A 130 -7.20 11.11 -9.13
C ARG A 130 -6.60 11.40 -7.75
N LEU A 131 -5.28 11.48 -7.66
CA LEU A 131 -4.59 11.91 -6.46
C LEU A 131 -4.63 13.44 -6.40
N GLU A 132 -5.30 13.99 -5.39
CA GLU A 132 -5.28 15.42 -5.09
C GLU A 132 -4.03 15.77 -4.25
N GLU A 133 -3.63 17.04 -4.27
CA GLU A 133 -2.56 17.58 -3.40
C GLU A 133 -3.03 17.84 -1.96
#